data_AF-A0A7L4MX21-F1
#
_entry.id   AF-A0A7L4MX21-F1
#
_cell.length_a   1.000
_cell.length_b   1.000
_cell.length_c   1.000
_cell.angle_alpha   90.00
_cell.angle_beta   90.00
_cell.angle_gamma   90.00
#
_symmetry.space_group_name_H-M   'P 1'
#
loop_
_entity.id
_entity.type
_entity.pdbx_description
1 polymer ?
#
loop_
_entity_poly.entity_id
_entity_poly.type
_entity_poly.pdbx_seq_one_letter_code
_entity_poly.pdbx_strand_id
1 'polypeptide(L)'
;EMEAKKRALEEEKRRREQLERRLEEETSQRQKLIEKEVKIREKQRAQARPLTRYLPIRKEDFDLRSHIETAGHNIETCYHVSLTEKTCRGFLIKMGG
;
A
#
# COMPACT_ATOMS: atom_id res chain seq x y z
N GLU A 1 60.70 -5.40 17.44
CA GLU A 1 59.60 -4.42 17.66
C GLU A 1 58.79 -4.11 16.39
N MET A 2 59.42 -3.77 15.26
CA MET A 2 58.74 -3.45 13.98
C MET A 2 57.93 -4.61 13.39
N GLU A 3 58.42 -5.85 13.51
CA GLU A 3 57.73 -7.02 12.95
C GLU A 3 56.44 -7.38 13.70
N ALA A 4 56.43 -7.19 15.03
CA ALA A 4 55.23 -7.38 15.86
C ALA A 4 54.15 -6.34 15.56
N LYS A 5 54.54 -5.07 15.35
CA LYS A 5 53.63 -4.00 14.89
C LYS A 5 53.04 -4.30 13.52
N LYS A 6 53.83 -4.84 12.59
CA LYS A 6 53.34 -5.22 11.25
C LYS A 6 52.31 -6.34 11.30
N ARG A 7 52.56 -7.40 12.09
CA ARG A 7 51.60 -8.50 12.29
C ARG A 7 50.29 -8.05 12.94
N ALA A 8 50.38 -7.18 13.96
CA ALA A 8 49.19 -6.61 14.60
C ALA A 8 48.33 -5.80 13.62
N LEU A 9 48.95 -5.00 12.75
CA LEU A 9 48.25 -4.22 11.73
C LEU A 9 47.58 -5.09 10.66
N GLU A 10 48.23 -6.19 10.24
CA GLU A 10 47.64 -7.15 9.30
C GLU A 10 46.44 -7.90 9.91
N GLU A 11 46.53 -8.27 11.19
CA GLU A 11 45.42 -8.92 11.89
C GLU A 11 44.21 -7.99 12.08
N GLU A 12 44.46 -6.71 12.39
CA GLU A 12 43.42 -5.68 12.48
C GLU A 12 42.72 -5.47 11.13
N LYS A 13 43.48 -5.36 10.03
CA LYS A 13 42.93 -5.26 8.68
C LYS A 13 42.05 -6.46 8.34
N ARG A 14 42.51 -7.68 8.63
CA ARG A 14 41.74 -8.91 8.40
C ARG A 14 40.44 -8.93 9.21
N ARG A 15 40.47 -8.48 10.48
CA ARG A 15 39.25 -8.36 11.30
C ARG A 15 38.27 -7.34 10.71
N ARG A 16 38.77 -6.20 10.24
CA ARG A 16 37.95 -5.16 9.61
C ARG A 16 37.28 -5.68 8.34
N GLU A 17 38.03 -6.33 7.44
CA GLU A 17 37.50 -6.90 6.21
C GLU A 17 36.42 -7.96 6.47
N GLN A 18 36.61 -8.80 7.49
CA GLN A 18 35.60 -9.79 7.90
C GLN A 18 34.32 -9.15 8.48
N LEU A 19 34.45 -8.02 9.18
CA LEU A 19 33.31 -7.28 9.68
C LEU A 19 32.56 -6.57 8.55
N GLU A 20 33.28 -5.93 7.63
CA GLU A 20 32.71 -5.27 6.45
C GLU A 20 31.97 -6.27 5.56
N ARG A 21 32.54 -7.46 5.30
CA ARG A 21 31.86 -8.51 4.53
C ARG A 21 30.56 -8.97 5.20
N ARG A 22 30.56 -9.20 6.52
CA ARG A 22 29.35 -9.60 7.26
C ARG A 22 28.27 -8.51 7.22
N LEU A 23 28.69 -7.25 7.34
CA LEU A 23 27.78 -6.11 7.24
C LEU A 23 27.16 -6.01 5.84
N GLU A 24 27.95 -6.22 4.79
CA GLU A 24 27.47 -6.22 3.41
C GLU A 24 26.46 -7.36 3.15
N GLU A 25 26.72 -8.55 3.69
CA GLU A 25 25.79 -9.68 3.59
C GLU A 25 24.47 -9.40 4.31
N GLU A 26 24.51 -8.86 5.54
CA GLU A 26 23.31 -8.53 6.32
C GLU A 26 22.49 -7.42 5.65
N THR A 27 23.15 -6.37 5.16
CA THR A 27 22.49 -5.27 4.44
C THR A 27 21.85 -5.76 3.13
N SER A 28 22.53 -6.64 2.38
CA SER A 28 21.98 -7.27 1.18
C SER A 28 20.73 -8.09 1.48
N GLN A 29 20.75 -8.88 2.56
CA GLN A 29 19.58 -9.65 3.00
C GLN A 29 18.41 -8.75 3.38
N ARG A 30 18.67 -7.68 4.15
CA ARG A 30 17.65 -6.70 4.52
C ARG A 30 17.06 -5.99 3.30
N GLN A 31 17.89 -5.63 2.33
CA GLN A 31 17.44 -4.98 1.09
C GLN A 31 16.49 -5.89 0.29
N LYS A 32 16.80 -7.19 0.19
CA LYS A 32 15.92 -8.17 -0.49
C LYS A 32 14.55 -8.30 0.18
N LEU A 33 14.49 -8.19 1.51
CA LEU A 33 13.23 -8.22 2.25
C LEU A 33 12.39 -6.96 1.97
N ILE A 34 13.03 -5.79 1.99
CA ILE A 34 12.39 -4.51 1.66
C ILE A 34 11.82 -4.56 0.23
N GLU A 35 12.60 -5.03 -0.74
CA GLU A 35 12.18 -5.09 -2.14
C GLU A 35 10.97 -6.02 -2.32
N LYS A 36 10.96 -7.18 -1.65
CA LYS A 36 9.79 -8.09 -1.64
C LYS A 36 8.56 -7.41 -1.05
N GLU A 37 8.71 -6.69 0.05
CA GLU A 37 7.60 -6.01 0.71
C GLU A 37 7.05 -4.85 -0.13
N VAL A 38 7.93 -4.04 -0.73
CA VAL A 38 7.54 -2.97 -1.67
C VAL A 38 6.77 -3.55 -2.84
N LYS A 39 7.25 -4.64 -3.45
CA LYS A 39 6.57 -5.30 -4.57
C LYS A 39 5.17 -5.80 -4.21
N ILE A 40 4.98 -6.35 -3.00
CA ILE A 40 3.66 -6.76 -2.50
C ILE A 40 2.74 -5.54 -2.33
N ARG A 41 3.25 -4.46 -1.72
CA ARG A 41 2.49 -3.23 -1.51
C ARG A 41 2.10 -2.55 -2.82
N GLU A 42 2.98 -2.55 -3.82
CA GLU A 42 2.68 -2.04 -5.17
C GLU A 42 1.62 -2.88 -5.87
N LYS A 43 1.71 -4.21 -5.78
CA LYS A 43 0.68 -5.10 -6.34
C LYS A 43 -0.69 -4.86 -5.71
N GLN A 44 -0.76 -4.67 -4.38
CA GLN A 44 -2.00 -4.33 -3.70
C GLN A 44 -2.56 -2.98 -4.17
N ARG A 45 -1.71 -1.97 -4.36
CA ARG A 45 -2.12 -0.66 -4.91
C ARG A 45 -2.62 -0.77 -6.35
N ALA A 46 -1.97 -1.56 -7.19
CA ALA A 46 -2.40 -1.77 -8.57
C ALA A 46 -3.73 -2.55 -8.68
N GLN A 47 -4.02 -3.44 -7.73
CA GLN A 47 -5.27 -4.19 -7.65
C GLN A 47 -6.39 -3.42 -6.94
N ALA A 48 -6.06 -2.36 -6.21
CA ALA A 48 -7.05 -1.47 -5.64
C ALA A 48 -7.80 -0.80 -6.79
N ARG A 49 -9.08 -1.18 -6.99
CA ARG A 49 -9.97 -0.45 -7.89
C ARG A 49 -9.97 1.02 -7.45
N PRO A 50 -9.89 1.98 -8.38
CA PRO A 50 -10.04 3.38 -8.03
C PRO A 50 -11.30 3.55 -7.18
N LEU A 51 -11.14 4.02 -5.93
CA LEU A 51 -12.26 4.32 -5.03
C LEU A 51 -13.24 5.32 -5.68
N THR A 52 -12.76 6.06 -6.68
CA THR A 52 -13.51 6.97 -7.53
C THR A 52 -13.65 6.39 -8.94
N ARG A 53 -14.64 5.52 -9.15
CA ARG A 53 -15.12 5.26 -10.52
C ARG A 53 -16.13 6.36 -10.85
N TYR A 54 -15.80 7.24 -11.79
CA TYR A 54 -16.76 8.22 -12.30
C TYR A 54 -18.02 7.49 -12.79
N LEU A 55 -19.18 7.98 -12.39
CA LEU A 55 -20.45 7.50 -12.92
C LEU A 55 -20.47 7.80 -14.43
N PRO A 56 -20.66 6.79 -15.31
CA PRO A 56 -20.64 6.99 -16.76
C PRO A 56 -21.87 7.78 -17.28
N ILE A 57 -22.79 8.13 -16.39
CA ILE A 57 -24.04 8.83 -16.72
C ILE A 57 -23.80 10.33 -16.59
N ARG A 58 -23.78 11.01 -17.74
CA ARG A 58 -23.55 12.47 -17.86
C ARG A 58 -24.80 13.23 -18.28
N LYS A 59 -25.99 12.65 -18.10
CA LYS A 59 -27.22 13.35 -18.47
C LYS A 59 -27.51 14.47 -17.47
N GLU A 60 -28.11 15.56 -17.95
CA GLU A 60 -28.51 16.69 -17.10
C GLU A 60 -29.63 16.32 -16.12
N ASP A 61 -30.44 15.31 -16.45
CA ASP A 61 -31.53 14.75 -15.64
C ASP A 61 -31.10 13.57 -14.76
N PHE A 62 -29.81 13.45 -14.44
CA PHE A 62 -29.32 12.35 -13.62
C PHE A 62 -29.85 12.42 -12.18
N ASP A 63 -30.68 11.45 -11.81
CA ASP A 63 -31.11 11.24 -10.43
C ASP A 63 -30.19 10.24 -9.71
N LEU A 64 -29.33 10.78 -8.83
CA LEU A 64 -28.42 9.98 -8.02
C LEU A 64 -29.16 9.02 -7.07
N ARG A 65 -30.34 9.41 -6.57
CA ARG A 65 -31.11 8.58 -5.63
C ARG A 65 -31.59 7.30 -6.32
N SER A 66 -32.29 7.47 -7.43
CA SER A 66 -32.76 6.36 -8.27
C SER A 66 -31.60 5.47 -8.75
N HIS A 67 -30.45 6.07 -9.08
CA HIS A 67 -29.27 5.30 -9.46
C HIS A 67 -28.78 4.36 -8.33
N ILE A 68 -28.70 4.87 -7.10
CA ILE A 68 -28.26 4.07 -5.94
C ILE A 68 -29.29 2.97 -5.61
N GLU A 69 -30.58 3.27 -5.72
CA GLU A 69 -31.64 2.28 -5.53
C GLU A 69 -31.57 1.16 -6.56
N THR A 70 -31.34 1.50 -7.84
CA THR A 70 -31.14 0.53 -8.93
C THR A 70 -29.89 -0.32 -8.72
N ALA A 71 -28.86 0.22 -8.05
CA ALA A 71 -27.66 -0.54 -7.66
C ALA A 71 -27.92 -1.52 -6.50
N GLY A 72 -29.15 -1.57 -5.96
CA GLY A 72 -29.57 -2.50 -4.93
C GLY A 72 -29.33 -1.99 -3.51
N HIS A 73 -29.43 -0.69 -3.28
CA HIS A 73 -29.30 -0.08 -1.95
C HIS A 73 -30.57 0.65 -1.54
N ASN A 74 -31.08 0.40 -0.32
CA ASN A 74 -32.24 1.13 0.20
C ASN A 74 -31.78 2.32 1.06
N ILE A 75 -31.95 3.54 0.51
CA ILE A 75 -31.56 4.80 1.17
C ILE A 75 -32.31 5.03 2.47
N GLU A 76 -33.59 4.66 2.56
CA GLU A 76 -34.42 4.88 3.75
C GLU A 76 -33.94 4.09 4.96
N THR A 77 -33.29 2.96 4.71
CA THR A 77 -32.72 2.10 5.77
C THR A 77 -31.29 2.48 6.16
N CYS A 78 -30.66 3.41 5.44
CA CYS A 78 -29.25 3.79 5.65
C CYS A 78 -29.14 5.12 6.41
N TYR A 79 -29.35 5.09 7.73
CA TYR A 79 -29.39 6.30 8.58
C TYR A 79 -28.11 7.15 8.61
N HIS A 80 -26.96 6.58 8.23
CA HIS A 80 -25.67 7.28 8.22
C HIS A 80 -25.32 7.85 6.83
N VAL A 81 -26.28 7.90 5.91
CA VAL A 81 -26.07 8.39 4.55
C VAL A 81 -26.51 9.84 4.42
N SER A 82 -25.61 10.67 3.89
CA SER A 82 -25.91 12.02 3.43
C SER A 82 -25.94 12.02 1.90
N LEU A 83 -27.11 12.31 1.34
CA LEU A 83 -27.35 12.35 -0.10
C LEU A 83 -27.66 13.78 -0.55
N THR A 84 -27.03 14.18 -1.64
CA THR A 84 -27.29 15.40 -2.40
C THR A 84 -27.52 15.00 -3.86
N GLU A 85 -27.89 15.92 -4.74
CA GLU A 85 -28.07 15.63 -6.18
C GLU A 85 -26.84 14.96 -6.84
N LYS A 86 -25.63 15.24 -6.34
CA LYS A 86 -24.36 14.82 -7.00
C LYS A 86 -23.42 14.04 -6.09
N THR A 87 -23.73 13.92 -4.81
CA THR A 87 -22.86 13.24 -3.84
C THR A 87 -23.67 12.36 -2.89
N CYS A 88 -23.15 11.17 -2.64
CA CYS A 88 -23.61 10.24 -1.62
C CYS A 88 -22.43 9.93 -0.70
N ARG A 89 -22.57 10.18 0.60
CA ARG A 89 -21.54 9.92 1.61
C ARG A 89 -22.12 9.07 2.72
N GLY A 90 -21.33 8.14 3.25
CA GLY A 90 -21.76 7.23 4.31
C GLY A 90 -21.72 5.77 3.89
N PHE A 91 -22.36 4.91 4.68
CA PHE A 91 -22.41 3.46 4.46
C PHE A 91 -23.76 3.04 3.89
N LEU A 92 -23.73 2.37 2.73
CA LEU A 92 -24.90 1.79 2.09
C LEU A 92 -24.99 0.28 2.40
N ILE A 93 -26.21 -0.21 2.61
CA ILE A 93 -26.50 -1.63 2.81
C ILE A 93 -26.98 -2.19 1.48
N LYS A 94 -26.43 -3.34 1.05
CA LYS A 94 -26.87 -4.02 -0.17
C LYS A 94 -28.10 -4.88 0.13
N MET A 95 -29.16 -4.70 -0.63
CA MET A 95 -30.36 -5.52 -0.58
C MET A 95 -30.04 -6.93 -1.10
N GLY A 96 -30.33 -7.96 -0.30
CA GLY A 96 -30.14 -9.37 -0.68
C GLY A 96 -28.77 -9.97 -0.35
N GLY A 97 -28.07 -9.44 0.66
CA GLY A 97 -26.95 -10.12 1.32
C GLY A 97 -27.41 -10.84 2.58
#